data_AF-A0A2G8RZG3-F1
#
_entry.id   AF-A0A2G8RZG3-F1
#
_cell.length_a   1.000
_cell.length_b   1.000
_cell.length_c   1.000
_cell.angle_alpha   90.00
_cell.angle_beta   90.00
_cell.angle_gamma   90.00
#
_symmetry.space_group_name_H-M   'P 1'
#
loop_
_entity.id
_entity.type
_entity.pdbx_description
1 polymer ?
#
loop_
_entity_poly.entity_id
_entity_poly.type
_entity_poly.pdbx_seq_one_letter_code
_entity_poly.pdbx_strand_id
1 'polypeptide(L)'
;MTLVQGSDYARLLRAARPLITHLFGVFFCGNSFSIAHFDYSGIHISPQFFILPNDSTGLHQLIRVFLRMTMEMSPYELGCDPTCFLEPSTQTYYQAQFPSFAVTMRGPGVPGSEKPNTAGTVRTVGKPLFSSHSFLGRGTSVWLAFNEDTHEPTILKNSWRTPDRDSEITIYQKIRERIGDEQVRGLATVTGGGDVYFKGEPLSIATVRDSPALLDPTETNRVLHRVTLSQVGKPLYDYTCLEELGIALLDALHGMPMVHS
;
A
#
# COMPACT_ATOMS: atom_id res chain seq x y z
N MET A 1 0.97 -9.24 -25.69
CA MET A 1 0.55 -9.44 -24.30
C MET A 1 -0.94 -9.17 -24.22
N THR A 2 -1.75 -10.12 -23.74
CA THR A 2 -3.20 -9.91 -23.56
C THR A 2 -3.46 -9.09 -22.30
N LEU A 3 -4.66 -8.49 -22.18
CA LEU A 3 -5.05 -7.76 -20.97
C LEU A 3 -4.99 -8.66 -19.73
N VAL A 4 -5.38 -9.94 -19.86
CA VAL A 4 -5.30 -10.93 -18.78
C VAL A 4 -3.85 -11.08 -18.30
N GLN A 5 -2.91 -11.29 -19.23
CA GLN A 5 -1.49 -11.39 -18.89
C GLN A 5 -0.97 -10.13 -18.20
N GLY A 6 -1.32 -8.95 -18.74
CA GLY A 6 -0.91 -7.69 -18.14
C GLY A 6 -1.49 -7.45 -16.74
N SER A 7 -2.74 -7.88 -16.52
CA SER A 7 -3.40 -7.82 -15.20
C SER A 7 -2.69 -8.73 -14.20
N ASP A 8 -2.28 -9.93 -14.62
CA ASP A 8 -1.50 -10.84 -13.78
C ASP A 8 -0.11 -10.29 -13.45
N TYR A 9 0.57 -9.65 -14.41
CA TYR A 9 1.83 -8.96 -14.13
C TYR A 9 1.64 -7.81 -13.14
N ALA A 10 0.61 -6.97 -13.32
CA ALA A 10 0.31 -5.88 -12.40
C ALA A 10 0.01 -6.40 -10.98
N ARG A 11 -0.74 -7.51 -10.88
CA ARG A 11 -1.03 -8.22 -9.62
C ARG A 11 0.23 -8.70 -8.93
N LEU A 12 1.15 -9.34 -9.65
CA LEU A 12 2.42 -9.82 -9.11
C LEU A 12 3.33 -8.67 -8.66
N LEU A 13 3.41 -7.61 -9.47
CA LEU A 13 4.20 -6.41 -9.13
C LEU A 13 3.70 -5.74 -7.85
N ARG A 14 2.38 -5.59 -7.69
CA ARG A 14 1.78 -5.02 -6.46
C ARG A 14 2.01 -5.91 -5.24
N ALA A 15 1.88 -7.22 -5.39
CA ALA A 15 2.18 -8.15 -4.30
C ALA A 15 3.65 -8.06 -3.86
N ALA A 16 4.57 -7.90 -4.81
CA ALA A 16 6.01 -7.77 -4.56
C ALA A 16 6.43 -6.37 -4.05
N ARG A 17 5.66 -5.32 -4.37
CA ARG A 17 5.91 -3.92 -3.99
C ARG A 17 4.64 -3.31 -3.39
N PRO A 18 4.30 -3.61 -2.13
CA PRO A 18 2.99 -3.27 -1.56
C PRO A 18 2.81 -1.77 -1.25
N LEU A 19 3.88 -0.98 -1.37
CA LEU A 19 3.86 0.47 -1.22
C LEU A 19 3.70 1.20 -2.58
N ILE A 20 3.26 0.48 -3.62
CA ILE A 20 2.81 1.06 -4.88
C ILE A 20 1.29 1.22 -4.84
N THR A 21 0.82 2.43 -5.17
CA THR A 21 -0.60 2.80 -5.17
C THR A 21 -1.28 2.45 -6.50
N HIS A 22 -0.57 2.60 -7.62
CA HIS A 22 -1.05 2.30 -8.96
C HIS A 22 0.12 1.97 -9.91
N LEU A 23 -0.18 1.42 -11.09
CA LEU A 23 0.80 1.04 -12.10
C LEU A 23 0.33 1.45 -13.48
N PHE A 24 1.27 1.78 -14.36
CA PHE A 24 1.02 1.91 -15.80
C PHE A 24 1.58 0.73 -16.57
N GLY A 25 0.88 0.30 -17.61
CA GLY A 25 1.34 -0.69 -18.57
C GLY A 25 1.10 -0.22 -20.00
N VAL A 26 2.07 -0.45 -20.89
CA VAL A 26 1.93 -0.17 -22.32
C VAL A 26 1.69 -1.48 -23.05
N PHE A 27 0.56 -1.59 -23.75
CA PHE A 27 0.18 -2.78 -24.50
C PHE A 27 0.38 -2.53 -25.99
N PHE A 28 1.21 -3.33 -26.65
CA PHE A 28 1.37 -3.30 -28.09
C PHE A 28 0.57 -4.42 -28.75
N CYS A 29 -0.15 -4.08 -29.82
CA CYS A 29 -0.88 -5.02 -30.67
C CYS A 29 -0.65 -4.66 -32.14
N GLY A 30 0.23 -5.39 -32.82
CA GLY A 30 0.61 -5.05 -34.20
C GLY A 30 1.20 -3.66 -34.30
N ASN A 31 0.62 -2.80 -35.15
CA ASN A 31 1.03 -1.42 -35.37
C ASN A 31 0.30 -0.42 -34.46
N SER A 32 -0.09 -0.83 -33.27
CA SER A 32 -0.87 0.01 -32.38
C SER A 32 -0.53 -0.24 -30.92
N PHE A 33 -0.87 0.72 -30.06
CA PHE A 33 -0.69 0.59 -28.63
C PHE A 33 -1.82 1.22 -27.82
N SER A 34 -1.96 0.78 -26.58
CA SER A 34 -2.83 1.37 -25.56
C SER A 34 -2.07 1.47 -24.24
N ILE A 35 -2.47 2.44 -23.41
CA ILE A 35 -1.96 2.61 -22.05
C ILE A 35 -3.01 2.08 -21.09
N ALA A 36 -2.61 1.17 -20.21
CA ALA A 36 -3.45 0.73 -19.10
C ALA A 36 -2.95 1.34 -17.79
N HIS A 37 -3.89 1.76 -16.96
CA HIS A 37 -3.68 2.26 -15.62
C HIS A 37 -4.36 1.28 -14.64
N PHE A 38 -3.57 0.66 -13.78
CA PHE A 38 -4.00 -0.36 -12.82
C PHE A 38 -3.98 0.21 -11.39
N ASP A 39 -5.06 0.06 -10.64
CA ASP A 39 -5.16 0.50 -9.24
C ASP A 39 -6.01 -0.47 -8.40
N TYR A 40 -6.37 -0.09 -7.16
CA TYR A 40 -7.16 -0.93 -6.26
C TYR A 40 -8.67 -0.96 -6.56
N SER A 41 -9.12 -0.21 -7.57
CA SER A 41 -10.50 -0.24 -8.10
C SER A 41 -10.59 -0.97 -9.43
N GLY A 42 -9.52 -1.05 -10.23
CA GLY A 42 -9.53 -1.86 -11.44
C GLY A 42 -8.47 -1.46 -12.46
N ILE A 43 -8.88 -1.49 -13.74
CA ILE A 43 -8.03 -1.19 -14.89
C ILE A 43 -8.77 -0.21 -15.78
N HIS A 44 -8.10 0.89 -16.12
CA HIS A 44 -8.53 1.81 -17.15
C HIS A 44 -7.60 1.69 -18.34
N ILE A 45 -8.16 1.53 -19.54
CA ILE A 45 -7.37 1.39 -20.76
C ILE A 45 -7.70 2.59 -21.64
N SER A 46 -6.67 3.27 -22.14
CA SER A 46 -6.82 4.33 -23.12
C SER A 46 -7.41 3.78 -24.43
N PRO A 47 -7.99 4.65 -25.27
CA PRO A 47 -8.17 4.32 -26.67
C PRO A 47 -6.87 3.81 -27.32
N GLN A 48 -7.03 3.08 -28.41
CA GLN A 48 -5.92 2.55 -29.18
C GLN A 48 -5.32 3.64 -30.07
N PHE A 49 -4.00 3.75 -30.05
CA PHE A 49 -3.24 4.66 -30.90
C PHE A 49 -2.54 3.86 -32.00
N PHE A 50 -2.68 4.28 -33.25
CA PHE A 50 -2.09 3.60 -34.41
C PHE A 50 -0.76 4.26 -34.82
N ILE A 51 0.28 3.45 -34.94
CA ILE A 51 1.62 3.81 -35.40
C ILE A 51 1.69 3.46 -36.89
N LEU A 52 1.30 4.40 -37.74
CA LEU A 52 1.25 4.18 -39.19
C LEU A 52 2.47 4.81 -39.87
N PRO A 53 3.02 4.19 -40.94
CA PRO A 53 4.18 4.75 -41.64
C PRO A 53 3.97 6.16 -42.21
N ASN A 54 2.74 6.47 -42.63
CA ASN A 54 2.37 7.73 -43.28
C ASN A 54 1.66 8.73 -42.34
N ASP A 55 1.51 8.39 -41.06
CA ASP A 55 0.92 9.24 -40.03
C ASP A 55 1.72 9.13 -38.73
N SER A 56 2.49 10.17 -38.43
CA SER A 56 3.36 10.22 -37.25
C SER A 56 2.61 10.50 -35.94
N THR A 57 1.29 10.71 -35.97
CA THR A 57 0.51 11.07 -34.78
C THR A 57 0.65 10.03 -33.67
N GLY A 58 0.45 8.73 -33.98
CA GLY A 58 0.60 7.69 -32.97
C GLY A 58 2.03 7.51 -32.48
N LEU A 59 3.03 7.66 -33.36
CA LEU A 59 4.44 7.60 -32.96
C LEU A 59 4.80 8.76 -32.02
N HIS A 60 4.35 9.98 -32.33
CA HIS A 60 4.53 11.14 -31.47
C HIS A 60 3.86 10.94 -30.11
N GLN A 61 2.66 10.36 -30.06
CA GLN A 61 2.02 10.04 -28.79
C GLN A 61 2.79 8.99 -28.01
N LEU A 62 3.33 7.96 -28.66
CA LEU A 62 4.14 6.95 -28.00
C LEU A 62 5.39 7.57 -27.37
N ILE A 63 6.12 8.37 -28.15
CA ILE A 63 7.32 9.08 -27.67
C ILE A 63 6.96 9.98 -26.49
N ARG A 64 5.86 10.74 -26.60
CA ARG A 64 5.39 11.62 -25.53
C ARG A 64 5.08 10.84 -24.24
N VAL A 65 4.43 9.67 -24.34
CA VAL A 65 4.16 8.82 -23.18
C VAL A 65 5.46 8.40 -22.49
N PHE A 66 6.44 7.90 -23.24
CA PHE A 66 7.72 7.48 -22.66
C PHE A 66 8.51 8.64 -22.07
N LEU A 67 8.58 9.78 -22.75
CA LEU A 67 9.24 10.98 -22.23
C LEU A 67 8.57 11.45 -20.93
N ARG A 68 7.24 11.49 -20.89
CA ARG A 68 6.50 11.85 -19.67
C ARG A 68 6.80 10.88 -18.52
N MET A 69 6.67 9.57 -18.76
CA MET A 69 6.86 8.55 -17.72
C MET A 69 8.31 8.46 -17.22
N THR A 70 9.29 8.70 -18.08
CA THR A 70 10.70 8.52 -17.70
C THR A 70 11.38 9.79 -17.22
N MET A 71 10.98 10.97 -17.73
CA MET A 71 11.71 12.23 -17.51
C MET A 71 10.93 13.30 -16.78
N GLU A 72 9.59 13.30 -16.85
CA GLU A 72 8.78 14.42 -16.34
C GLU A 72 7.93 14.05 -15.12
N MET A 73 7.43 12.82 -15.05
CA MET A 73 6.59 12.35 -13.95
C MET A 73 7.43 12.09 -12.70
N SER A 74 6.96 12.62 -11.58
CA SER A 74 7.50 12.33 -10.25
C SER A 74 7.28 10.86 -9.86
N PRO A 75 8.03 10.34 -8.86
CA PRO A 75 7.82 8.98 -8.35
C PRO A 75 6.37 8.72 -7.91
N TYR A 76 5.71 9.72 -7.33
CA TYR A 76 4.30 9.63 -6.93
C TYR A 76 3.37 9.47 -8.14
N GLU A 77 3.56 10.28 -9.18
CA GLU A 77 2.81 10.17 -10.43
C GLU A 77 3.05 8.83 -11.14
N LEU A 78 4.17 8.16 -10.85
CA LEU A 78 4.47 6.81 -11.32
C LEU A 78 4.00 5.68 -10.39
N GLY A 79 3.31 6.04 -9.30
CA GLY A 79 2.67 5.08 -8.41
C GLY A 79 3.34 4.84 -7.08
N CYS A 80 4.50 5.44 -6.80
CA CYS A 80 5.09 5.37 -5.45
C CYS A 80 4.17 6.05 -4.43
N ASP A 81 3.97 5.42 -3.28
CA ASP A 81 3.23 6.02 -2.19
C ASP A 81 3.93 7.30 -1.70
N PRO A 82 3.27 8.48 -1.73
CA PRO A 82 3.91 9.75 -1.42
C PRO A 82 4.15 9.96 0.08
N THR A 83 3.74 9.00 0.91
CA THR A 83 3.91 8.98 2.37
C THR A 83 4.84 7.86 2.82
N CYS A 84 5.49 7.20 1.86
CA CYS A 84 6.52 6.19 2.09
C CYS A 84 7.84 6.65 1.48
N PHE A 85 8.89 6.64 2.28
CA PHE A 85 10.20 7.13 1.88
C PHE A 85 11.23 6.04 2.09
N LEU A 86 12.08 5.82 1.09
CA LEU A 86 13.33 5.11 1.33
C LEU A 86 14.19 5.97 2.24
N GLU A 87 14.85 5.35 3.22
CA GLU A 87 15.87 6.03 4.02
C GLU A 87 17.02 6.47 3.08
N PRO A 88 17.19 7.78 2.80
CA PRO A 88 17.96 8.25 1.64
C PRO A 88 19.45 7.91 1.69
N SER A 89 19.99 7.65 2.88
CA SER A 89 21.43 7.48 3.11
C SER A 89 21.88 6.02 3.17
N THR A 90 20.97 5.06 3.36
CA THR A 90 21.33 3.66 3.63
C THR A 90 20.57 2.64 2.80
N GLN A 91 19.47 3.03 2.13
CA GLN A 91 18.59 2.09 1.44
C GLN A 91 18.51 2.42 -0.06
N THR A 92 18.46 1.38 -0.88
CA THR A 92 18.23 1.47 -2.32
C THR A 92 17.35 0.32 -2.82
N TYR A 93 16.65 0.54 -3.92
CA TYR A 93 15.85 -0.50 -4.58
C TYR A 93 16.69 -1.64 -5.20
N TYR A 94 18.02 -1.48 -5.28
CA TYR A 94 18.92 -2.40 -5.97
C TYR A 94 19.82 -3.22 -5.02
N GLN A 95 19.47 -3.31 -3.74
CA GLN A 95 20.22 -4.06 -2.75
C GLN A 95 19.70 -5.50 -2.58
N ALA A 96 20.51 -6.37 -1.97
CA ALA A 96 20.15 -7.79 -1.78
C ALA A 96 19.06 -7.98 -0.71
N GLN A 97 19.11 -7.19 0.37
CA GLN A 97 18.08 -7.21 1.41
C GLN A 97 16.86 -6.39 0.98
N PHE A 98 15.68 -6.77 1.48
CA PHE A 98 14.50 -5.95 1.24
C PHE A 98 14.69 -4.55 1.85
N PRO A 99 14.43 -3.46 1.11
CA PRO A 99 14.68 -2.11 1.60
C PRO A 99 13.75 -1.73 2.75
N SER A 100 14.27 -0.92 3.66
CA SER A 100 13.49 -0.34 4.75
C SER A 100 12.86 0.99 4.31
N PHE A 101 11.59 1.18 4.66
CA PHE A 101 10.82 2.37 4.33
C PHE A 101 10.36 3.07 5.61
N ALA A 102 10.52 4.39 5.68
CA ALA A 102 9.80 5.23 6.62
C ALA A 102 8.39 5.47 6.09
N VAL A 103 7.38 5.12 6.90
CA VAL A 103 5.96 5.19 6.53
C VAL A 103 5.24 6.12 7.50
N THR A 104 4.53 7.12 6.97
CA THR A 104 3.83 8.14 7.76
C THR A 104 2.34 8.19 7.41
N MET A 105 1.48 8.72 8.27
CA MET A 105 0.06 8.91 7.94
C MET A 105 -0.20 10.15 7.05
N ARG A 106 0.78 11.04 6.93
CA ARG A 106 0.65 12.33 6.24
C ARG A 106 1.88 12.61 5.39
N GLY A 107 1.66 12.85 4.10
CA GLY A 107 2.70 13.26 3.16
C GLY A 107 2.95 14.78 3.16
N PRO A 108 3.92 15.25 2.35
CA PRO A 108 4.25 16.66 2.22
C PRO A 108 3.05 17.51 1.78
N GLY A 109 2.99 18.77 2.23
CA GLY A 109 1.98 19.76 1.82
C GLY A 109 0.69 19.78 2.67
N VAL A 110 0.61 19.01 3.75
CA VAL A 110 -0.43 19.12 4.78
C VAL A 110 0.01 20.16 5.85
N PRO A 111 -0.85 21.05 6.37
CA PRO A 111 -0.48 21.93 7.48
C PRO A 111 0.10 21.14 8.67
N GLY A 112 1.31 21.50 9.10
CA GLY A 112 2.09 20.74 10.10
C GLY A 112 3.03 19.66 9.53
N SER A 113 3.18 19.55 8.20
CA SER A 113 4.08 18.60 7.50
C SER A 113 5.24 19.26 6.74
N GLU A 114 5.46 20.57 6.91
CA GLU A 114 6.58 21.31 6.28
C GLU A 114 7.96 20.90 6.82
N LYS A 115 7.97 20.24 7.98
CA LYS A 115 9.03 19.34 8.43
C LYS A 115 8.46 17.92 8.43
N PRO A 116 9.25 16.85 8.17
CA PRO A 116 8.74 15.49 8.33
C PRO A 116 8.17 15.40 9.74
N ASN A 117 6.84 15.34 9.85
CA ASN A 117 6.19 15.12 11.11
C ASN A 117 6.49 13.66 11.44
N THR A 118 7.56 13.43 12.19
CA THR A 118 8.03 12.10 12.56
C THR A 118 7.05 11.42 13.50
N ALA A 119 6.15 12.18 14.14
CA ALA A 119 5.12 11.63 15.01
C ALA A 119 4.23 10.63 14.26
N GLY A 120 4.21 9.40 14.75
CA GLY A 120 3.53 8.26 14.15
C GLY A 120 4.24 7.65 12.94
N THR A 121 5.53 7.97 12.72
CA THR A 121 6.34 7.32 11.69
C THR A 121 6.76 5.93 12.16
N VAL A 122 6.60 4.96 11.26
CA VAL A 122 7.10 3.61 11.47
C VAL A 122 8.08 3.24 10.37
N ARG A 123 9.16 2.54 10.71
CA ARG A 123 10.16 2.04 9.76
C ARG A 123 9.93 0.56 9.51
N THR A 124 9.69 0.15 8.26
CA THR A 124 9.51 -1.27 7.92
C THR A 124 10.81 -2.06 8.09
N VAL A 125 10.70 -3.30 8.54
CA VAL A 125 11.82 -4.21 8.74
C VAL A 125 11.70 -5.40 7.78
N GLY A 126 12.61 -5.48 6.82
CA GLY A 126 12.66 -6.57 5.85
C GLY A 126 11.44 -6.62 4.91
N LYS A 127 11.14 -7.82 4.41
CA LYS A 127 10.02 -8.07 3.50
C LYS A 127 8.68 -8.04 4.26
N PRO A 128 7.54 -7.77 3.61
CA PRO A 128 6.25 -7.84 4.27
C PRO A 128 6.00 -9.26 4.82
N LEU A 129 5.41 -9.33 6.02
CA LEU A 129 4.96 -10.59 6.63
C LEU A 129 3.80 -11.20 5.82
N PHE A 130 2.99 -10.33 5.21
CA PHE A 130 1.89 -10.69 4.32
C PHE A 130 1.69 -9.62 3.26
N SER A 131 1.38 -10.03 2.03
CA SER A 131 0.95 -9.14 0.95
C SER A 131 -0.17 -9.80 0.15
N SER A 132 -1.25 -9.06 -0.06
CA SER A 132 -2.42 -9.55 -0.80
C SER A 132 -2.07 -9.78 -2.26
N HIS A 133 -2.35 -11.00 -2.75
CA HIS A 133 -2.24 -11.34 -4.16
C HIS A 133 -3.49 -11.00 -4.98
N SER A 134 -4.55 -10.50 -4.35
CA SER A 134 -5.76 -10.08 -5.06
C SER A 134 -5.51 -8.79 -5.83
N PHE A 135 -5.83 -8.82 -7.13
CA PHE A 135 -5.73 -7.64 -8.00
C PHE A 135 -6.75 -6.55 -7.60
N LEU A 136 -7.98 -6.98 -7.32
CA LEU A 136 -9.07 -6.14 -6.83
C LEU A 136 -9.23 -6.29 -5.30
N GLY A 137 -9.66 -5.21 -4.64
CA GLY A 137 -10.07 -5.23 -3.24
C GLY A 137 -9.16 -4.40 -2.34
N ARG A 138 -8.97 -4.87 -1.10
CA ARG A 138 -8.34 -4.08 -0.04
C ARG A 138 -6.83 -4.00 -0.13
N GLY A 139 -6.18 -4.83 -0.94
CA GLY A 139 -4.74 -4.68 -1.16
C GLY A 139 -3.88 -4.83 0.10
N THR A 140 -4.32 -5.64 1.05
CA THR A 140 -3.73 -5.61 2.39
C THR A 140 -2.28 -6.03 2.37
N SER A 141 -1.42 -5.27 3.04
CA SER A 141 -0.04 -5.65 3.32
C SER A 141 0.24 -5.50 4.81
N VAL A 142 0.96 -6.45 5.40
CA VAL A 142 1.32 -6.46 6.81
C VAL A 142 2.83 -6.52 6.91
N TRP A 143 3.40 -5.66 7.73
CA TRP A 143 4.83 -5.46 7.88
C TRP A 143 5.20 -5.57 9.36
N LEU A 144 6.33 -6.21 9.62
CA LEU A 144 7.07 -5.89 10.83
C LEU A 144 7.66 -4.49 10.65
N ALA A 145 7.51 -3.66 11.67
CA ALA A 145 8.03 -2.31 11.67
C ALA A 145 8.57 -1.93 13.05
N PHE A 146 9.29 -0.82 13.10
CA PHE A 146 9.76 -0.19 14.31
C PHE A 146 9.09 1.18 14.45
N ASN A 147 8.47 1.45 15.58
CA ASN A 147 7.89 2.76 15.84
C ASN A 147 9.00 3.74 16.23
N GLU A 148 9.15 4.82 15.47
CA GLU A 148 10.24 5.79 15.70
C GLU A 148 10.03 6.63 16.97
N ASP A 149 8.79 6.77 17.46
CA ASP A 149 8.50 7.54 18.66
C ASP A 149 8.68 6.71 19.94
N THR A 150 8.18 5.47 19.94
CA THR A 150 8.24 4.60 21.13
C THR A 150 9.51 3.75 21.18
N HIS A 151 10.23 3.65 20.06
CA HIS A 151 11.36 2.74 19.88
C HIS A 151 11.01 1.27 20.17
N GLU A 152 9.77 0.88 19.87
CA GLU A 152 9.28 -0.49 20.05
C GLU A 152 8.94 -1.15 18.71
N PRO A 153 9.13 -2.49 18.59
CA PRO A 153 8.59 -3.25 17.47
C PRO A 153 7.06 -3.12 17.40
N THR A 154 6.54 -3.01 16.18
CA THR A 154 5.10 -2.90 15.91
C THR A 154 4.74 -3.61 14.62
N ILE A 155 3.48 -3.97 14.46
CA ILE A 155 2.93 -4.41 13.18
C ILE A 155 2.31 -3.22 12.46
N LEU A 156 2.79 -2.92 11.25
CA LEU A 156 2.14 -1.98 10.34
C LEU A 156 1.26 -2.75 9.36
N LYS A 157 -0.03 -2.41 9.33
CA LYS A 157 -1.00 -2.93 8.38
C LYS A 157 -1.49 -1.82 7.46
N ASN A 158 -1.36 -2.02 6.15
CA ASN A 158 -1.93 -1.14 5.13
C ASN A 158 -3.15 -1.81 4.49
N SER A 159 -4.18 -1.03 4.14
CA SER A 159 -5.31 -1.50 3.36
C SER A 159 -6.08 -0.36 2.68
N TRP A 160 -6.72 -0.65 1.56
CA TRP A 160 -7.62 0.25 0.83
C TRP A 160 -9.05 0.00 1.27
N ARG A 161 -9.58 0.88 2.12
CA ARG A 161 -10.92 0.74 2.69
C ARG A 161 -11.98 1.45 1.84
N THR A 162 -13.20 0.94 1.92
CA THR A 162 -14.40 1.60 1.39
C THR A 162 -14.80 2.70 2.40
N PRO A 163 -14.98 3.98 2.01
CA PRO A 163 -15.18 5.08 2.95
C PRO A 163 -16.46 4.99 3.79
N ASP A 164 -17.49 4.34 3.25
CA ASP A 164 -18.82 4.09 3.84
C ASP A 164 -18.80 3.13 5.04
N ARG A 165 -17.71 2.39 5.24
CA ARG A 165 -17.53 1.47 6.37
C ARG A 165 -16.67 2.12 7.44
N ASP A 166 -16.99 1.79 8.69
CA ASP A 166 -16.14 2.12 9.83
C ASP A 166 -14.69 1.73 9.53
N SER A 167 -13.77 2.66 9.79
CA SER A 167 -12.35 2.36 9.73
C SER A 167 -11.99 1.34 10.81
N GLU A 168 -10.91 0.57 10.60
CA GLU A 168 -10.48 -0.40 11.58
C GLU A 168 -10.20 0.26 12.93
N ILE A 169 -9.60 1.44 12.93
CA ILE A 169 -9.36 2.23 14.15
C ILE A 169 -10.66 2.65 14.83
N THR A 170 -11.66 3.05 14.05
CA THR A 170 -13.00 3.37 14.59
C THR A 170 -13.63 2.16 15.26
N ILE A 171 -13.43 0.95 14.72
CA ILE A 171 -13.91 -0.29 15.36
C ILE A 171 -13.21 -0.50 16.71
N TYR A 172 -11.88 -0.34 16.78
CA TYR A 172 -11.14 -0.43 18.04
C TYR A 172 -11.58 0.62 19.07
N GLN A 173 -11.83 1.86 18.64
CA GLN A 173 -12.36 2.92 19.48
C GLN A 173 -13.74 2.55 20.05
N LYS A 174 -14.66 2.08 19.19
CA LYS A 174 -16.00 1.64 19.62
C LYS A 174 -15.95 0.46 20.59
N ILE A 175 -14.99 -0.46 20.43
CA ILE A 175 -14.78 -1.55 21.39
C ILE A 175 -14.35 -0.96 22.73
N ARG A 176 -13.31 -0.12 22.76
CA ARG A 176 -12.79 0.54 23.96
C ARG A 176 -13.85 1.38 24.68
N GLU A 177 -14.67 2.12 23.95
CA GLU A 177 -15.78 2.91 24.52
C GLU A 177 -16.82 2.03 25.25
N ARG A 178 -17.00 0.77 24.82
CA ARG A 178 -18.00 -0.14 25.42
C ARG A 178 -17.49 -0.88 26.65
N ILE A 179 -16.21 -1.22 26.68
CA ILE A 179 -15.60 -2.06 27.72
C ILE A 179 -14.68 -1.27 28.66
N GLY A 180 -14.42 -0.01 28.37
CA GLY A 180 -13.43 0.81 29.06
C GLY A 180 -11.98 0.51 28.62
N ASP A 181 -11.04 0.81 29.50
CA ASP A 181 -9.60 0.56 29.29
C ASP A 181 -9.20 -0.90 29.60
N GLU A 182 -10.16 -1.79 29.85
CA GLU A 182 -9.87 -3.21 30.03
C GLU A 182 -9.35 -3.83 28.73
N GLN A 183 -8.19 -4.46 28.81
CA GLN A 183 -7.62 -5.18 27.68
C GLN A 183 -8.49 -6.41 27.37
N VAL A 184 -9.11 -6.43 26.19
CA VAL A 184 -9.80 -7.64 25.70
C VAL A 184 -8.76 -8.71 25.43
N ARG A 185 -8.84 -9.81 26.17
CA ARG A 185 -8.01 -10.99 25.93
C ARG A 185 -8.17 -11.47 24.48
N GLY A 186 -7.05 -11.65 23.78
CA GLY A 186 -7.01 -12.12 22.39
C GLY A 186 -7.28 -11.03 21.33
N LEU A 187 -7.54 -9.78 21.73
CA LEU A 187 -7.64 -8.65 20.81
C LEU A 187 -6.29 -7.93 20.72
N ALA A 188 -5.85 -7.65 19.50
CA ALA A 188 -4.66 -6.83 19.29
C ALA A 188 -4.89 -5.40 19.81
N THR A 189 -3.87 -4.78 20.37
CA THR A 189 -3.89 -3.41 20.85
C THR A 189 -3.45 -2.50 19.71
N VAL A 190 -4.38 -1.64 19.25
CA VAL A 190 -4.04 -0.56 18.33
C VAL A 190 -3.23 0.50 19.06
N THR A 191 -2.07 0.83 18.50
CA THR A 191 -1.21 1.91 18.96
C THR A 191 -1.44 3.20 18.18
N GLY A 192 -2.01 3.11 16.97
CA GLY A 192 -2.32 4.27 16.16
C GLY A 192 -2.73 3.95 14.72
N GLY A 193 -2.86 5.01 13.94
CA GLY A 193 -3.08 4.99 12.50
C GLY A 193 -4.20 5.91 12.05
N GLY A 194 -4.66 5.70 10.81
CA GLY A 194 -5.75 6.45 10.22
C GLY A 194 -5.77 6.34 8.71
N ASP A 195 -6.63 7.13 8.09
CA ASP A 195 -6.53 7.39 6.66
C ASP A 195 -5.26 8.16 6.36
N VAL A 196 -4.69 7.87 5.20
CA VAL A 196 -3.47 8.51 4.73
C VAL A 196 -3.83 9.77 3.97
N TYR A 197 -3.09 10.85 4.22
CA TYR A 197 -3.32 12.14 3.55
C TYR A 197 -2.11 12.59 2.75
N PHE A 198 -2.35 13.21 1.61
CA PHE A 198 -1.33 13.81 0.75
C PHE A 198 -1.86 15.12 0.17
N LYS A 199 -1.04 16.19 0.22
CA LYS A 199 -1.43 17.54 -0.23
C LYS A 199 -2.76 18.05 0.37
N GLY A 200 -3.04 17.68 1.62
CA GLY A 200 -4.26 18.07 2.34
C GLY A 200 -5.48 17.17 2.11
N GLU A 201 -5.43 16.25 1.14
CA GLU A 201 -6.56 15.39 0.77
C GLU A 201 -6.31 13.93 1.15
N PRO A 202 -7.37 13.12 1.41
CA PRO A 202 -7.21 11.68 1.61
C PRO A 202 -6.61 11.02 0.36
N LEU A 203 -5.57 10.21 0.55
CA LEU A 203 -4.98 9.41 -0.52
C LEU A 203 -5.96 8.32 -0.92
N SER A 204 -6.69 8.61 -2.00
CA SER A 204 -7.79 7.84 -2.53
C SER A 204 -7.57 7.48 -3.99
N ILE A 205 -8.42 6.62 -4.55
CA ILE A 205 -8.38 6.28 -5.97
C ILE A 205 -8.59 7.53 -6.84
N ALA A 206 -9.48 8.44 -6.42
CA ALA A 206 -9.70 9.73 -7.09
C ALA A 206 -8.41 10.55 -7.19
N THR A 207 -7.69 10.69 -6.06
CA THR A 207 -6.48 11.50 -6.00
C THR A 207 -5.31 10.84 -6.72
N VAL A 208 -5.25 9.51 -6.68
CA VAL A 208 -4.26 8.71 -7.42
C VAL A 208 -4.44 8.88 -8.94
N ARG A 209 -5.69 8.91 -9.42
CA ARG A 209 -5.99 9.09 -10.84
C ARG A 209 -5.81 10.54 -11.32
N ASP A 210 -5.63 11.50 -10.42
CA ASP A 210 -5.58 12.95 -10.69
C ASP A 210 -6.73 13.45 -11.59
N SER A 211 -7.86 12.73 -11.55
CA SER A 211 -9.01 13.00 -12.39
C SER A 211 -10.26 12.33 -11.82
N PRO A 212 -11.18 13.10 -11.22
CA PRO A 212 -12.47 12.60 -10.76
C PRO A 212 -13.32 12.01 -11.90
N ALA A 213 -13.12 12.48 -13.13
CA ALA A 213 -13.85 12.01 -14.32
C ALA A 213 -13.49 10.57 -14.72
N LEU A 214 -12.38 10.04 -14.21
CA LEU A 214 -12.00 8.64 -14.41
C LEU A 214 -12.61 7.69 -13.38
N LEU A 215 -13.35 8.20 -12.39
CA LEU A 215 -14.15 7.35 -11.51
C LEU A 215 -15.49 7.06 -12.19
N ASP A 216 -15.75 5.78 -12.46
CA ASP A 216 -17.09 5.35 -12.81
C ASP A 216 -18.02 5.58 -11.60
N PRO A 217 -19.27 6.05 -11.78
CA PRO A 217 -20.24 6.20 -10.69
C PRO A 217 -20.46 4.93 -9.85
N THR A 218 -20.17 3.76 -10.41
CA THR A 218 -20.26 2.46 -9.75
C THR A 218 -18.98 2.07 -8.99
N GLU A 219 -17.86 2.74 -9.23
CA GLU A 219 -16.61 2.48 -8.55
C GLU A 219 -16.59 3.09 -7.14
N THR A 220 -16.12 2.31 -6.18
CA THR A 220 -15.82 2.84 -4.85
C THR A 220 -14.54 3.66 -4.91
N ASN A 221 -14.59 4.92 -4.51
CA ASN A 221 -13.40 5.71 -4.22
C ASN A 221 -12.72 5.23 -2.91
N ARG A 222 -11.94 4.14 -2.99
CA ARG A 222 -11.24 3.58 -1.83
C ARG A 222 -10.18 4.56 -1.32
N VAL A 223 -9.98 4.57 0.00
CA VAL A 223 -8.98 5.40 0.68
C VAL A 223 -7.93 4.49 1.31
N LEU A 224 -6.66 4.86 1.17
CA LEU A 224 -5.56 4.16 1.84
C LEU A 224 -5.66 4.41 3.35
N HIS A 225 -5.69 3.33 4.11
CA HIS A 225 -5.80 3.31 5.56
C HIS A 225 -4.68 2.47 6.15
N ARG A 226 -4.11 2.94 7.26
CA ARG A 226 -3.04 2.23 7.96
C ARG A 226 -3.34 2.10 9.45
N VAL A 227 -2.93 0.98 10.03
CA VAL A 227 -3.09 0.67 11.45
C VAL A 227 -1.78 0.14 11.98
N THR A 228 -1.39 0.57 13.18
CA THR A 228 -0.25 0.04 13.93
C THR A 228 -0.74 -0.75 15.14
N LEU A 229 -0.15 -1.93 15.37
CA LEU A 229 -0.50 -2.84 16.47
C LEU A 229 0.73 -3.15 17.32
N SER A 230 0.59 -3.27 18.64
CA SER A 230 1.74 -3.56 19.52
C SER A 230 2.13 -5.04 19.56
N GLN A 231 1.20 -5.96 19.31
CA GLN A 231 1.49 -7.39 19.34
C GLN A 231 2.24 -7.80 18.08
N VAL A 232 3.54 -8.02 18.24
CA VAL A 232 4.38 -8.66 17.23
C VAL A 232 4.39 -10.16 17.49
N GLY A 233 4.11 -10.94 16.44
CA GLY A 233 4.11 -12.39 16.51
C GLY A 233 4.90 -13.02 15.37
N LYS A 234 5.26 -14.29 15.57
CA LYS A 234 5.90 -15.13 14.57
C LYS A 234 4.87 -15.61 13.52
N PRO A 235 5.13 -15.47 12.21
CA PRO A 235 4.25 -16.00 11.16
C PRO A 235 4.01 -17.51 11.28
N LEU A 236 2.81 -17.96 10.91
CA LEU A 236 2.41 -19.38 11.00
C LEU A 236 3.34 -20.33 10.22
N TYR A 237 3.96 -19.85 9.14
CA TYR A 237 4.85 -20.65 8.29
C TYR A 237 6.29 -20.75 8.83
N ASP A 238 6.66 -19.97 9.85
CA ASP A 238 7.99 -20.03 10.47
C ASP A 238 8.05 -21.05 11.62
N TYR A 239 6.91 -21.60 12.04
CA TYR A 239 6.86 -22.67 13.03
C TYR A 239 7.38 -23.96 12.43
N THR A 240 8.33 -24.59 13.12
CA THR A 240 9.01 -25.79 12.59
C THR A 240 8.43 -27.08 13.16
N CYS A 241 7.66 -27.01 14.25
CA CYS A 241 6.98 -28.15 14.82
C CYS A 241 5.56 -27.82 15.30
N LEU A 242 4.70 -28.86 15.35
CA LEU A 242 3.29 -28.73 15.74
C LEU A 242 3.12 -28.37 17.21
N GLU A 243 4.04 -28.79 18.07
CA GLU A 243 4.02 -28.48 19.50
C GLU A 243 4.24 -26.97 19.74
N GLU A 244 5.27 -26.40 19.10
CA GLU A 244 5.55 -24.95 19.14
C GLU A 244 4.36 -24.14 18.63
N LEU A 245 3.77 -24.56 17.50
CA LEU A 245 2.55 -23.94 16.98
C LEU A 245 1.37 -24.08 17.95
N GLY A 246 1.20 -25.24 18.58
CA GLY A 246 0.14 -25.51 19.55
C GLY A 246 0.25 -24.62 20.79
N ILE A 247 1.46 -24.43 21.30
CA ILE A 247 1.75 -23.52 22.42
C ILE A 247 1.46 -22.08 22.01
N ALA A 248 1.93 -21.64 20.85
CA ALA A 248 1.68 -20.28 20.36
C ALA A 248 0.19 -19.96 20.16
N LEU A 249 -0.58 -20.92 19.63
CA LEU A 249 -2.04 -20.78 19.50
C LEU A 249 -2.73 -20.71 20.87
N LEU A 250 -2.27 -21.50 21.84
CA LEU A 250 -2.78 -21.45 23.20
C LEU A 250 -2.48 -20.11 23.87
N ASP A 251 -1.27 -19.58 23.72
CA ASP A 251 -0.86 -18.27 24.22
C ASP A 251 -1.70 -17.14 23.61
N ALA A 252 -1.95 -17.20 22.30
CA ALA A 252 -2.80 -16.25 21.60
C ALA A 252 -4.25 -16.26 22.14
N LEU A 253 -4.82 -17.43 22.40
CA LEU A 253 -6.15 -17.58 23.02
C LEU A 253 -6.19 -17.04 24.45
N HIS A 254 -5.10 -17.19 25.21
CA HIS A 254 -4.96 -16.66 26.55
C HIS A 254 -4.58 -15.17 26.58
N GLY A 255 -4.36 -14.53 25.42
CA GLY A 255 -3.90 -13.15 25.32
C GLY A 255 -2.56 -12.91 26.01
N MET A 256 -1.74 -13.95 26.12
CA MET A 256 -0.41 -13.85 26.67
C MET A 256 0.54 -13.29 25.60
N PRO A 257 1.53 -12.45 25.97
CA PRO A 257 2.62 -12.14 25.04
C PRO A 257 3.25 -13.47 24.61
N MET A 258 3.53 -13.64 23.31
CA MET A 258 4.22 -14.85 22.84
C MET A 258 5.67 -14.77 23.33
N VAL A 259 5.94 -15.33 24.53
CA VAL A 259 7.26 -15.32 25.19
C VAL A 259 8.15 -16.46 24.67
N HIS A 260 7.60 -17.36 23.86
CA HIS A 260 8.29 -18.52 23.29
C HIS A 260 8.39 -18.41 21.77
N SER A 261 9.10 -17.39 21.30
CA SER A 261 9.45 -17.23 19.87
C SER A 261 10.86 -16.73 19.69
#